data_AF-A0A6J1Y2H2-F1
#
_entry.id   AF-A0A6J1Y2H2-F1
#
_cell.length_a   1.000
_cell.length_b   1.000
_cell.length_c   1.000
_cell.angle_alpha   90.00
_cell.angle_beta   90.00
_cell.angle_gamma   90.00
#
_symmetry.space_group_name_H-M   'P 1'
#
loop_
_entity.id
_entity.type
_entity.pdbx_description
1 polymer ?
#
loop_
_entity_poly.entity_id
_entity_poly.type
_entity_poly.pdbx_seq_one_letter_code
_entity_poly.pdbx_strand_id
1 'polypeptide(L)'
;MDFSWVYQFMALLWKNFILKRRRLVALFVEFTLTLLFAGTLLLTRKILTIKKYGPFNYSLQPIDKLPAFLGMPMIFPGPWELAFVPSKSVVVKSIVDHVKRDLHYNFTVQGFSSEQDFEEYVKQENNSKKVLVAIIFDHEFQNSDNPLPLKVKYYLRFSSFQRNKYVGFVRTEGWETGVLFPTFPSLGPRSERSSHGGSPGYITEGFLAMQHAVDIAIMKYYNHKATQKLFREVTVFVQRFPYPAYSHDYFYTFFGIFIPLVILFIFSMNHLTLIQAIVWEKENRLKVTFLFLW
;
A
#
# COMPACT_ATOMS: atom_id res chain seq x y z
N MET A 1 0.03 -54.82 30.62
CA MET A 1 -0.25 -53.42 30.23
C MET A 1 -1.68 -53.14 30.65
N ASP A 2 -1.85 -52.31 31.68
CA ASP A 2 -3.15 -52.14 32.32
C ASP A 2 -4.09 -51.31 31.46
N PHE A 3 -5.11 -51.97 30.90
CA PHE A 3 -6.20 -51.36 30.14
C PHE A 3 -7.12 -50.46 31.00
N SER A 4 -6.81 -50.24 32.29
CA SER A 4 -7.55 -49.40 33.23
C SER A 4 -7.85 -48.00 32.68
N TRP A 5 -6.89 -47.40 31.98
CA TRP A 5 -7.06 -46.09 31.34
C TRP A 5 -8.14 -46.09 30.25
N VAL A 6 -8.28 -47.19 29.50
CA VAL A 6 -9.33 -47.33 28.46
C VAL A 6 -10.71 -47.40 29.10
N TYR A 7 -10.87 -48.12 30.22
CA TYR A 7 -12.14 -48.16 30.95
C TYR A 7 -12.52 -46.79 31.54
N GLN A 8 -11.56 -46.07 32.10
CA GLN A 8 -11.77 -44.70 32.58
C GLN A 8 -12.17 -43.76 31.43
N PHE A 9 -11.49 -43.84 30.29
CA PHE A 9 -11.81 -43.06 29.11
C PHE A 9 -13.22 -43.38 28.57
N MET A 10 -13.59 -44.65 28.50
CA MET A 10 -14.94 -45.07 28.08
C MET A 10 -16.02 -44.60 29.05
N ALA A 11 -15.76 -44.63 30.36
CA ALA A 11 -16.69 -44.10 31.37
C ALA A 11 -16.88 -42.58 31.21
N LEU A 12 -15.81 -41.83 30.92
CA LEU A 12 -15.87 -40.39 30.65
C LEU A 12 -16.63 -40.09 29.34
N LEU A 13 -16.37 -40.85 28.27
CA LEU A 13 -17.12 -40.74 27.02
C LEU A 13 -18.60 -41.01 27.23
N TRP A 14 -18.94 -42.07 27.97
CA TRP A 14 -20.32 -42.42 28.28
C TRP A 14 -21.02 -41.33 29.11
N LYS A 15 -20.35 -40.78 30.12
CA LYS A 15 -20.83 -39.63 30.90
C LYS A 15 -21.12 -38.43 29.99
N ASN A 16 -20.16 -38.06 29.13
CA ASN A 16 -20.30 -36.94 28.20
C ASN A 16 -21.41 -37.18 27.17
N PHE A 17 -21.55 -38.41 26.68
CA PHE A 17 -22.62 -38.82 25.78
C PHE A 17 -24.00 -38.68 26.44
N ILE A 18 -24.16 -39.14 27.69
CA ILE A 18 -25.41 -38.99 28.44
C ILE A 18 -25.73 -37.51 28.65
N LEU A 19 -24.75 -36.70 29.05
CA LEU A 19 -24.93 -35.26 29.26
C LEU A 19 -25.40 -34.56 27.97
N LYS A 20 -24.80 -34.92 26.85
CA LYS A 20 -25.14 -34.37 25.54
C LYS A 20 -26.52 -34.84 25.07
N ARG A 21 -26.85 -36.14 25.25
CA ARG A 21 -28.18 -36.71 24.98
C ARG A 21 -29.31 -36.07 25.79
N ARG A 22 -29.05 -35.63 27.03
CA ARG A 22 -30.05 -34.92 27.85
C ARG A 22 -30.34 -33.50 27.36
N ARG A 23 -29.50 -32.93 26.49
CA ARG A 23 -29.65 -31.60 25.90
C ARG A 23 -30.00 -31.69 24.41
N LEU A 24 -31.09 -32.40 24.09
CA LEU A 24 -31.54 -32.65 22.71
C LEU A 24 -31.72 -31.37 21.87
N VAL A 25 -32.25 -30.30 22.49
CA VAL A 25 -32.44 -29.01 21.80
C VAL A 25 -31.11 -28.41 21.37
N ALA A 26 -30.11 -28.41 22.26
CA ALA A 26 -28.78 -27.88 21.93
C ALA A 26 -28.11 -28.71 20.83
N LEU A 27 -28.24 -30.04 20.89
CA LEU A 27 -27.78 -30.95 19.83
C LEU A 27 -28.42 -30.64 18.48
N PHE A 28 -29.74 -30.48 18.44
CA PHE A 28 -30.46 -30.14 17.21
C PHE A 28 -29.99 -28.80 16.62
N VAL A 29 -29.79 -27.79 17.47
CA VAL A 29 -29.26 -26.49 17.06
C VAL A 29 -27.83 -26.62 16.53
N GLU A 30 -26.95 -27.39 17.19
CA GLU A 30 -25.57 -27.64 16.73
C GLU A 30 -25.54 -28.29 15.33
N PHE A 31 -26.35 -29.32 15.10
CA PHE A 31 -26.45 -29.98 13.79
C PHE A 31 -27.01 -29.05 12.73
N THR A 32 -28.08 -28.32 13.05
CA THR A 32 -28.72 -27.37 12.12
C THR A 32 -27.74 -26.26 11.74
N LEU A 33 -27.00 -25.72 12.70
CA LEU A 33 -26.01 -24.67 12.48
C LEU A 33 -24.85 -25.18 11.60
N THR A 34 -24.36 -26.40 11.86
CA THR A 34 -23.31 -27.03 11.06
C THR A 34 -23.76 -27.24 9.62
N LEU A 35 -24.96 -27.76 9.41
CA LEU A 35 -25.54 -27.97 8.08
C LEU A 35 -25.77 -26.65 7.35
N LEU A 36 -26.25 -25.62 8.06
CA LEU A 36 -26.46 -24.28 7.51
C LEU A 36 -25.14 -23.67 7.02
N PHE A 37 -24.07 -23.73 7.82
CA PHE A 37 -22.78 -23.21 7.40
C PHE A 37 -22.17 -24.03 6.26
N ALA A 38 -22.22 -25.36 6.31
CA ALA A 38 -21.74 -26.22 5.24
C ALA A 38 -22.51 -25.94 3.92
N GLY A 39 -23.83 -25.84 3.99
CA GLY A 39 -24.68 -25.49 2.86
C GLY A 39 -24.36 -24.11 2.29
N THR A 40 -24.12 -23.13 3.15
CA THR A 40 -23.73 -21.77 2.73
C THR A 40 -22.38 -21.76 2.02
N LEU A 41 -21.39 -22.52 2.51
CA LEU A 41 -20.08 -22.68 1.86
C LEU A 41 -20.18 -23.36 0.50
N LEU A 42 -21.01 -24.40 0.37
CA LEU A 42 -21.23 -25.07 -0.91
C LEU A 42 -21.98 -24.16 -1.91
N LEU A 43 -22.98 -23.42 -1.43
CA LEU A 43 -23.73 -22.47 -2.24
C LEU A 43 -22.82 -21.33 -2.74
N THR A 44 -22.01 -20.75 -1.85
CA THR A 44 -21.05 -19.71 -2.23
C THR A 44 -20.00 -20.25 -3.21
N ARG A 45 -19.51 -21.49 -3.04
CA ARG A 45 -18.63 -22.14 -4.03
C ARG A 45 -19.30 -22.28 -5.39
N LYS A 46 -20.59 -22.60 -5.43
CA LYS A 46 -21.34 -22.73 -6.68
C LYS A 46 -21.57 -21.38 -7.37
N ILE A 47 -21.82 -20.32 -6.61
CA ILE A 47 -22.09 -18.97 -7.14
C ILE A 47 -20.80 -18.28 -7.61
N LEU A 48 -19.71 -18.39 -6.83
CA LEU A 48 -18.44 -17.75 -7.11
C LEU A 48 -17.62 -18.61 -8.07
N THR A 49 -17.80 -18.35 -9.37
CA THR A 49 -17.03 -19.00 -10.43
C THR A 49 -15.63 -18.40 -10.57
N ILE A 50 -14.69 -19.23 -11.02
CA ILE A 50 -13.32 -18.81 -11.34
C ILE A 50 -13.38 -17.91 -12.58
N LYS A 51 -12.86 -16.68 -12.46
CA LYS A 51 -12.79 -15.73 -13.58
C LYS A 51 -11.37 -15.66 -14.13
N LYS A 52 -11.24 -15.59 -15.45
CA LYS A 52 -9.95 -15.35 -16.13
C LYS A 52 -9.77 -13.86 -16.41
N TYR A 53 -8.58 -13.35 -16.14
CA TYR A 53 -8.18 -11.96 -16.35
C TYR A 53 -6.92 -11.89 -17.20
N GLY A 54 -6.75 -10.80 -17.93
CA GLY A 54 -5.60 -10.56 -18.80
C GLY A 54 -5.67 -11.31 -20.14
N PRO A 55 -4.55 -11.35 -20.90
CA PRO A 55 -3.26 -10.72 -20.59
C PRO A 55 -3.33 -9.19 -20.59
N PHE A 56 -2.46 -8.53 -19.82
CA PHE A 56 -2.40 -7.08 -19.75
C PHE A 56 -1.11 -6.57 -20.41
N ASN A 57 -1.28 -5.72 -21.40
CA ASN A 57 -0.20 -4.98 -22.03
C ASN A 57 -0.34 -3.50 -21.70
N TYR A 58 0.78 -2.85 -21.40
CA TYR A 58 0.81 -1.44 -21.00
C TYR A 58 1.48 -0.59 -22.07
N SER A 59 0.93 0.59 -22.30
CA SER A 59 1.47 1.55 -23.27
C SER A 59 2.72 2.24 -22.74
N LEU A 60 3.64 2.54 -23.66
CA LEU A 60 4.83 3.36 -23.42
C LEU A 60 4.44 4.74 -22.85
N GLN A 61 5.14 5.17 -21.82
CA GLN A 61 4.93 6.46 -21.18
C GLN A 61 6.13 7.39 -21.42
N PRO A 62 5.91 8.57 -22.03
CA PRO A 62 6.92 9.62 -22.12
C PRO A 62 7.19 10.21 -20.73
N ILE A 63 8.47 10.38 -20.38
CA ILE A 63 8.90 11.01 -19.11
C ILE A 63 9.37 12.45 -19.28
N ASP A 64 9.48 12.93 -20.52
CA ASP A 64 9.79 14.31 -20.88
C ASP A 64 8.59 15.25 -20.75
N LYS A 65 7.38 14.69 -20.59
CA LYS A 65 6.14 15.46 -20.50
C LYS A 65 5.72 15.69 -19.06
N LEU A 66 5.42 16.95 -18.76
CA LEU A 66 4.80 17.35 -17.51
C LEU A 66 3.35 16.83 -17.41
N PRO A 67 2.86 16.53 -16.18
CA PRO A 67 1.48 16.13 -15.98
C PRO A 67 0.47 17.18 -16.46
N ALA A 68 -0.62 16.72 -17.08
CA ALA A 68 -1.66 17.58 -17.63
C ALA A 68 -2.32 18.53 -16.60
N PHE A 69 -2.33 18.16 -15.32
CA PHE A 69 -2.93 19.00 -14.28
C PHE A 69 -2.16 20.32 -14.04
N LEU A 70 -0.89 20.41 -14.46
CA LEU A 70 -0.11 21.64 -14.32
C LEU A 70 -0.57 22.74 -15.30
N GLY A 71 -1.14 22.36 -16.45
CA GLY A 71 -1.69 23.29 -17.44
C GLY A 71 -3.14 23.69 -17.19
N MET A 72 -3.79 23.10 -16.19
CA MET A 72 -5.19 23.36 -15.87
C MET A 72 -5.32 24.58 -14.94
N PRO A 73 -6.34 25.43 -15.12
CA PRO A 73 -6.58 26.57 -14.24
C PRO A 73 -6.80 26.06 -12.81
N MET A 74 -5.88 26.42 -11.93
CA MET A 74 -5.95 26.04 -10.52
C MET A 74 -6.94 26.92 -9.75
N ILE A 75 -7.44 26.37 -8.65
CA ILE A 75 -8.26 27.09 -7.66
C ILE A 75 -7.39 28.09 -6.84
N PHE A 76 -6.07 27.99 -6.90
CA PHE A 76 -5.13 28.84 -6.16
C PHE A 76 -4.54 29.94 -7.03
N PRO A 77 -4.35 31.16 -6.49
CA PRO A 77 -3.77 32.27 -7.20
C PRO A 77 -2.24 32.12 -7.24
N GLY A 78 -1.71 31.58 -8.33
CA GLY A 78 -0.27 31.63 -8.62
C GLY A 78 0.26 30.51 -9.52
N PRO A 79 1.38 30.75 -10.23
CA PRO A 79 2.12 29.69 -10.90
C PRO A 79 2.71 28.71 -9.88
N TRP A 80 2.98 27.48 -10.32
CA TRP A 80 3.68 26.48 -9.50
C TRP A 80 5.11 26.95 -9.16
N GLU A 81 5.54 26.65 -7.94
CA GLU A 81 6.89 27.00 -7.49
C GLU A 81 7.82 25.77 -7.47
N LEU A 82 9.05 25.97 -7.93
CA LEU A 82 10.19 25.06 -7.76
C LEU A 82 11.07 25.61 -6.65
N ALA A 83 11.14 24.87 -5.55
CA ALA A 83 12.05 25.20 -4.46
C ALA A 83 13.41 24.54 -4.69
N PHE A 84 14.50 25.17 -4.23
CA PHE A 84 15.82 24.54 -4.23
C PHE A 84 16.64 24.88 -3.00
N VAL A 85 17.50 23.94 -2.60
CA VAL A 85 18.40 24.05 -1.44
C VAL A 85 19.76 23.45 -1.81
N PRO A 86 20.89 24.10 -1.49
CA PRO A 86 21.02 25.42 -0.85
C PRO A 86 21.02 26.59 -1.85
N SER A 87 20.45 27.74 -1.45
CA SER A 87 20.37 28.97 -2.24
C SER A 87 21.70 29.69 -2.44
N LYS A 88 22.66 29.44 -1.55
CA LYS A 88 24.00 30.05 -1.58
C LYS A 88 24.84 29.59 -2.78
N SER A 89 24.56 28.41 -3.33
CA SER A 89 25.32 27.85 -4.45
C SER A 89 24.83 28.39 -5.79
N VAL A 90 25.71 29.06 -6.53
CA VAL A 90 25.42 29.56 -7.89
C VAL A 90 25.22 28.39 -8.85
N VAL A 91 25.94 27.28 -8.61
CA VAL A 91 25.84 26.05 -9.40
C VAL A 91 24.45 25.43 -9.28
N VAL A 92 23.93 25.28 -8.06
CA VAL A 92 22.60 24.71 -7.82
C VAL A 92 21.51 25.56 -8.47
N LYS A 93 21.60 26.89 -8.32
CA LYS A 93 20.68 27.82 -8.99
C LYS A 93 20.71 27.65 -10.51
N SER A 94 21.91 27.56 -11.10
CA SER A 94 22.08 27.34 -12.55
C SER A 94 21.44 26.02 -13.02
N ILE A 95 21.59 24.95 -12.24
CA ILE A 95 20.97 23.64 -12.55
C ILE A 95 19.44 23.76 -12.55
N VAL A 96 18.86 24.39 -11.53
CA VAL A 96 17.40 24.57 -11.43
C VAL A 96 16.87 25.47 -12.55
N ASP A 97 17.63 26.49 -12.96
CA ASP A 97 17.30 27.32 -14.12
C ASP A 97 17.36 26.56 -15.45
N HIS A 98 18.24 25.55 -15.58
CA HIS A 98 18.20 24.62 -16.72
C HIS A 98 16.95 23.73 -16.68
N VAL A 99 16.61 23.18 -15.51
CA VAL A 99 15.40 22.35 -15.33
C VAL A 99 14.14 23.13 -15.72
N LYS A 100 14.01 24.37 -15.25
CA LYS A 100 12.88 25.25 -15.60
C LYS A 100 12.77 25.44 -17.12
N ARG A 101 13.90 25.67 -17.80
CA ARG A 101 13.93 25.87 -19.26
C ARG A 101 13.54 24.60 -20.01
N ASP A 102 14.08 23.46 -19.61
CA ASP A 102 13.84 22.17 -20.28
C ASP A 102 12.40 21.68 -20.14
N LEU A 103 11.75 21.97 -19.00
CA LEU A 103 10.36 21.59 -18.75
C LEU A 103 9.33 22.47 -19.48
N HIS A 104 9.75 23.55 -20.15
CA HIS A 104 8.90 24.48 -20.91
C HIS A 104 7.66 24.98 -20.13
N TYR A 105 7.79 25.15 -18.80
CA TYR A 105 6.72 25.63 -17.93
C TYR A 105 7.20 26.82 -17.10
N ASN A 106 6.32 27.81 -16.91
CA ASN A 106 6.68 29.03 -16.21
C ASN A 106 6.62 28.87 -14.68
N PHE A 107 7.52 28.06 -14.13
CA PHE A 107 7.68 27.91 -12.68
C PHE A 107 8.27 29.18 -12.06
N THR A 108 7.80 29.56 -10.88
CA THR A 108 8.53 30.48 -10.00
C THR A 108 9.63 29.70 -9.28
N VAL A 109 10.86 30.21 -9.28
CA VAL A 109 12.00 29.52 -8.66
C VAL A 109 12.30 30.20 -7.33
N GLN A 110 12.27 29.44 -6.24
CA GLN A 110 12.49 29.93 -4.88
C GLN A 110 13.67 29.19 -4.24
N GLY A 111 14.70 29.92 -3.83
CA GLY A 111 15.86 29.34 -3.15
C GLY A 111 15.75 29.48 -1.64
N PHE A 112 16.17 28.46 -0.89
CA PHE A 112 16.28 28.48 0.57
C PHE A 112 17.70 28.15 1.03
N SER A 113 18.15 28.78 2.12
CA SER A 113 19.53 28.60 2.59
C SER A 113 19.74 27.24 3.23
N SER A 114 18.76 26.77 4.00
CA SER A 114 18.76 25.47 4.66
C SER A 114 17.48 24.66 4.36
N GLU A 115 17.51 23.36 4.64
CA GLU A 115 16.31 22.53 4.58
C GLU A 115 15.25 22.95 5.60
N GLN A 116 15.69 23.43 6.77
CA GLN A 116 14.79 23.92 7.82
C GLN A 116 14.01 25.16 7.38
N ASP A 117 14.67 26.11 6.71
CA ASP A 117 14.02 27.32 6.19
C ASP A 117 12.93 26.96 5.17
N PHE A 118 13.21 25.96 4.33
CA PHE A 118 12.25 25.42 3.37
C PHE A 118 11.06 24.76 4.08
N GLU A 119 11.30 23.96 5.12
CA GLU A 119 10.23 23.31 5.89
C GLU A 119 9.34 24.35 6.60
N GLU A 120 9.92 25.38 7.20
CA GLU A 120 9.18 26.48 7.83
C GLU A 120 8.33 27.26 6.82
N TYR A 121 8.85 27.47 5.60
CA TYR A 121 8.10 28.10 4.51
C TYR A 121 6.88 27.28 4.09
N VAL A 122 7.05 25.96 3.92
CA VAL A 122 5.98 25.05 3.48
C VAL A 122 4.94 24.79 4.56
N LYS A 123 5.29 24.91 5.85
CA LYS A 123 4.31 24.81 6.97
C LYS A 123 3.19 25.85 6.86
N GLN A 124 3.41 26.97 6.17
CA GLN A 124 2.36 27.94 5.91
C GLN A 124 1.35 27.40 4.89
N GLU A 125 0.06 27.38 5.25
CA GLU A 125 -0.97 26.67 4.50
C GLU A 125 -1.05 27.09 3.02
N ASN A 126 -0.90 28.39 2.73
CA ASN A 126 -0.91 28.91 1.35
C ASN A 126 0.30 28.48 0.53
N ASN A 127 1.49 28.42 1.14
CA ASN A 127 2.73 28.07 0.45
C ASN A 127 2.80 26.57 0.17
N SER A 128 2.30 25.75 1.11
CA SER A 128 2.17 24.31 0.94
C SER A 128 1.43 23.93 -0.35
N LYS A 129 0.47 24.76 -0.78
CA LYS A 129 -0.33 24.51 -1.97
C LYS A 129 0.37 24.97 -3.26
N LYS A 130 1.32 25.90 -3.18
CA LYS A 130 2.04 26.49 -4.34
C LYS A 130 3.30 25.73 -4.74
N VAL A 131 4.05 25.21 -3.77
CA VAL A 131 5.29 24.47 -4.04
C VAL A 131 4.98 23.12 -4.68
N LEU A 132 5.44 22.90 -5.91
CA LEU A 132 5.29 21.61 -6.59
C LEU A 132 6.29 20.59 -6.04
N VAL A 133 7.56 20.98 -6.05
CA VAL A 133 8.68 20.14 -5.62
C VAL A 133 9.82 21.02 -5.11
N ALA A 134 10.57 20.50 -4.14
CA ALA A 134 11.85 21.03 -3.74
C ALA A 134 13.00 20.11 -4.17
N ILE A 135 14.02 20.68 -4.78
CA ILE A 135 15.25 20.00 -5.19
C ILE A 135 16.32 20.31 -4.15
N ILE A 136 16.71 19.30 -3.38
CA ILE A 136 17.63 19.45 -2.25
C ILE A 136 18.92 18.71 -2.58
N PHE A 137 20.04 19.44 -2.65
CA PHE A 137 21.36 18.85 -2.86
C PHE A 137 22.01 18.55 -1.51
N ASP A 138 22.38 17.29 -1.30
CA ASP A 138 23.05 16.81 -0.09
C ASP A 138 24.56 17.06 -0.21
N HIS A 139 24.95 18.34 -0.12
CA HIS A 139 26.33 18.76 -0.20
C HIS A 139 26.57 20.09 0.54
N GLU A 140 27.61 20.14 1.37
CA GLU A 140 28.01 21.36 2.06
C GLU A 140 28.89 22.24 1.16
N PHE A 141 28.31 23.31 0.62
CA PHE A 141 29.04 24.31 -0.15
C PHE A 141 29.64 25.36 0.80
N GLN A 142 30.96 25.32 1.01
CA GLN A 142 31.67 26.34 1.79
C GLN A 142 31.65 27.72 1.12
N ASN A 143 31.82 27.76 -0.20
CA ASN A 143 31.74 28.97 -1.02
C ASN A 143 30.62 28.84 -2.06
N SER A 144 30.09 29.99 -2.52
CA SER A 144 29.02 30.07 -3.53
C SER A 144 29.41 29.46 -4.88
N ASP A 145 30.70 29.50 -5.21
CA ASP A 145 31.24 29.07 -6.50
C ASP A 145 31.85 27.66 -6.46
N ASN A 146 31.70 26.95 -5.34
CA ASN A 146 32.20 25.59 -5.22
C ASN A 146 31.52 24.67 -6.27
N PRO A 147 32.30 23.87 -7.01
CA PRO A 147 31.75 22.99 -8.03
C PRO A 147 30.94 21.86 -7.40
N LEU A 148 30.03 21.29 -8.18
CA LEU A 148 29.29 20.10 -7.76
C LEU A 148 30.25 18.89 -7.67
N PRO A 149 30.09 17.99 -6.67
CA PRO A 149 30.91 16.78 -6.58
C PRO A 149 30.52 15.76 -7.66
N LEU A 150 31.50 15.04 -8.21
CA LEU A 150 31.28 14.03 -9.26
C LEU A 150 30.17 13.02 -8.92
N LYS A 151 30.11 12.60 -7.65
CA LYS A 151 28.99 11.83 -7.11
C LYS A 151 27.98 12.78 -6.48
N VAL A 152 26.96 13.11 -7.24
CA VAL A 152 25.88 14.00 -6.79
C VAL A 152 24.83 13.21 -6.02
N LYS A 153 24.47 13.70 -4.84
CA LYS A 153 23.34 13.18 -4.05
C LYS A 153 22.31 14.29 -3.91
N TYR A 154 21.08 14.01 -4.30
CA TYR A 154 19.98 14.95 -4.20
C TYR A 154 18.68 14.24 -3.82
N TYR A 155 17.72 15.02 -3.32
CA TYR A 155 16.39 14.58 -2.96
C TYR A 155 15.35 15.45 -3.67
N LEU A 156 14.26 14.82 -4.09
CA LEU A 156 13.07 15.51 -4.56
C LEU A 156 11.99 15.42 -3.49
N ARG A 157 11.65 16.54 -2.87
CA ARG A 157 10.57 16.59 -1.88
C ARG A 157 9.30 17.11 -2.55
N PHE A 158 8.35 16.21 -2.75
CA PHE A 158 7.00 16.53 -3.20
C PHE A 158 6.06 16.72 -2.01
N SER A 159 4.92 17.35 -2.25
CA SER A 159 3.85 17.42 -1.25
C SER A 159 3.35 16.03 -0.87
N SER A 160 2.97 15.81 0.39
CA SER A 160 2.46 14.52 0.85
C SER A 160 1.15 14.13 0.17
N PHE A 161 0.30 15.09 -0.19
CA PHE A 161 -0.96 14.80 -0.87
C PHE A 161 -0.81 14.82 -2.39
N GLN A 162 -1.44 13.85 -3.04
CA GLN A 162 -1.53 13.77 -4.50
C GLN A 162 -2.40 14.90 -5.05
N ARG A 163 -1.81 15.71 -5.93
CA ARG A 163 -2.43 16.93 -6.48
C ARG A 163 -3.25 16.62 -7.72
N ASN A 164 -2.92 15.55 -8.44
CA ASN A 164 -3.62 15.19 -9.66
C ASN A 164 -5.01 14.63 -9.33
N LYS A 165 -6.04 15.48 -9.45
CA LYS A 165 -7.41 15.07 -9.14
C LYS A 165 -8.07 14.19 -10.20
N TYR A 166 -7.47 14.10 -11.38
CA TYR A 166 -8.06 13.54 -12.58
C TYR A 166 -7.74 12.07 -12.82
N VAL A 167 -6.94 11.46 -11.93
CA VAL A 167 -6.65 10.03 -12.00
C VAL A 167 -7.48 9.28 -10.97
N GLY A 168 -8.32 8.37 -11.46
CA GLY A 168 -9.20 7.53 -10.65
C GLY A 168 -8.47 6.34 -10.05
N PHE A 169 -7.69 6.55 -8.99
CA PHE A 169 -7.21 5.46 -8.12
C PHE A 169 -7.45 5.80 -6.65
N VAL A 170 -7.51 4.76 -5.81
CA VAL A 170 -7.61 4.92 -4.35
C VAL A 170 -6.38 5.68 -3.88
N ARG A 171 -6.60 6.91 -3.38
CA ARG A 171 -5.52 7.74 -2.86
C ARG A 171 -5.19 7.23 -1.48
N THR A 172 -4.04 6.59 -1.37
CA THR A 172 -3.37 6.42 -0.10
C THR A 172 -2.94 7.79 0.40
N GLU A 173 -2.93 8.01 1.71
CA GLU A 173 -2.42 9.23 2.31
C GLU A 173 -0.90 9.28 2.17
N GLY A 174 -0.37 9.56 0.97
CA GLY A 174 1.06 9.75 0.75
C GLY A 174 1.69 8.97 -0.39
N TRP A 175 3.02 9.06 -0.41
CA TRP A 175 3.91 8.42 -1.38
C TRP A 175 4.30 6.98 -1.01
N GLU A 176 3.91 6.49 0.16
CA GLU A 176 4.20 5.12 0.65
C GLU A 176 5.68 4.74 0.63
N THR A 177 6.58 5.71 0.90
CA THR A 177 8.04 5.51 0.84
C THR A 177 8.60 4.64 1.97
N GLY A 178 7.79 4.30 2.98
CA GLY A 178 8.18 3.44 4.10
C GLY A 178 8.17 1.95 3.79
N VAL A 179 7.59 1.54 2.65
CA VAL A 179 7.48 0.12 2.25
C VAL A 179 7.85 -0.08 0.80
N LEU A 180 8.61 -1.15 0.50
CA LEU A 180 8.96 -1.52 -0.88
C LEU A 180 7.82 -2.27 -1.59
N PHE A 181 7.00 -2.99 -0.83
CA PHE A 181 5.91 -3.81 -1.34
C PHE A 181 4.61 -3.52 -0.57
N PRO A 182 3.44 -3.68 -1.21
CA PRO A 182 2.17 -3.57 -0.50
C PRO A 182 2.10 -4.65 0.60
N THR A 183 1.55 -4.28 1.76
CA THR A 183 1.33 -5.20 2.89
C THR A 183 0.45 -6.39 2.51
N PHE A 184 -0.52 -6.17 1.63
CA PHE A 184 -1.38 -7.19 1.07
C PHE A 184 -1.22 -7.22 -0.47
N PRO A 185 -0.42 -8.14 -1.02
CA PRO A 185 -0.24 -8.25 -2.46
C PRO A 185 -1.55 -8.69 -3.13
N SER A 186 -1.90 -8.02 -4.24
CA SER A 186 -3.01 -8.46 -5.09
C SER A 186 -2.60 -9.68 -5.92
N LEU A 187 -3.56 -10.56 -6.20
CA LEU A 187 -3.35 -11.69 -7.12
C LEU A 187 -3.06 -11.24 -8.56
N GLY A 188 -3.58 -10.07 -8.96
CA GLY A 188 -3.35 -9.46 -10.26
C GLY A 188 -2.35 -8.29 -10.23
N PRO A 189 -2.10 -7.65 -11.39
CA PRO A 189 -1.22 -6.50 -11.46
C PRO A 189 -1.78 -5.30 -10.69
N ARG A 190 -0.90 -4.56 -9.99
CA ARG A 190 -1.27 -3.31 -9.30
C ARG A 190 -1.87 -2.33 -10.31
N SER A 191 -3.05 -1.78 -9.99
CA SER A 191 -3.79 -0.87 -10.86
C SER A 191 -3.90 -1.39 -12.29
N GLU A 192 -4.64 -2.50 -12.44
CA GLU A 192 -4.75 -3.31 -13.67
C GLU A 192 -4.93 -2.50 -14.95
N ARG A 193 -5.76 -1.44 -14.91
CA ARG A 193 -6.11 -0.61 -16.09
C ARG A 193 -5.19 0.59 -16.33
N SER A 194 -4.20 0.83 -15.48
CA SER A 194 -3.36 2.03 -15.54
C SER A 194 -1.99 1.76 -16.11
N SER A 195 -1.69 2.24 -17.33
CA SER A 195 -0.32 2.19 -17.87
C SER A 195 0.68 2.99 -17.03
N HIS A 196 0.22 3.98 -16.25
CA HIS A 196 1.05 4.85 -15.43
C HIS A 196 1.44 4.23 -14.06
N GLY A 197 1.06 2.97 -13.79
CA GLY A 197 1.42 2.25 -12.56
C GLY A 197 0.46 2.46 -11.38
N GLY A 198 -0.35 3.52 -11.40
CA GLY A 198 -1.32 3.83 -10.35
C GLY A 198 -0.68 4.41 -9.08
N SER A 199 -1.35 4.28 -7.92
CA SER A 199 -0.84 4.78 -6.64
C SER A 199 0.54 4.17 -6.31
N PRO A 200 1.54 4.96 -5.87
CA PRO A 200 1.44 6.35 -5.38
C PRO A 200 1.55 7.45 -6.45
N GLY A 201 1.58 7.11 -7.75
CA GLY A 201 1.42 8.08 -8.82
C GLY A 201 2.71 8.76 -9.30
N TYR A 202 3.87 8.10 -9.23
CA TYR A 202 5.16 8.68 -9.65
C TYR A 202 5.18 9.27 -11.08
N ILE A 203 4.47 8.66 -12.04
CA ILE A 203 4.32 9.23 -13.38
C ILE A 203 3.27 10.35 -13.37
N THR A 204 2.10 10.10 -12.77
CA THR A 204 0.94 10.99 -12.84
C THR A 204 1.08 12.30 -12.06
N GLU A 205 1.89 12.31 -11.01
CA GLU A 205 2.23 13.49 -10.21
C GLU A 205 3.48 14.23 -10.74
N GLY A 206 4.19 13.64 -11.72
CA GLY A 206 5.34 14.27 -12.37
C GLY A 206 6.68 14.05 -11.67
N PHE A 207 6.77 13.12 -10.70
CA PHE A 207 8.03 12.79 -10.04
C PHE A 207 9.09 12.33 -11.03
N LEU A 208 8.75 11.39 -11.92
CA LEU A 208 9.72 10.87 -12.90
C LEU A 208 10.12 11.92 -13.94
N ALA A 209 9.21 12.83 -14.30
CA ALA A 209 9.54 13.94 -15.20
C ALA A 209 10.52 14.92 -14.54
N MET A 210 10.30 15.24 -13.27
CA MET A 210 11.21 16.10 -12.51
C MET A 210 12.57 15.44 -12.29
N GLN A 211 12.59 14.15 -11.94
CA GLN A 211 13.83 13.38 -11.79
C GLN A 211 14.62 13.37 -13.10
N HIS A 212 13.97 13.05 -14.21
CA HIS A 212 14.59 13.05 -15.53
C HIS A 212 15.17 14.41 -15.91
N ALA A 213 14.43 15.49 -15.65
CA ALA A 213 14.89 16.85 -15.95
C ALA A 213 16.09 17.27 -15.09
N VAL A 214 16.08 16.95 -13.79
CA VAL A 214 17.21 17.24 -12.88
C VAL A 214 18.45 16.46 -13.28
N ASP A 215 18.31 15.18 -13.61
CA ASP A 215 19.43 14.34 -14.05
C ASP A 215 20.04 14.88 -15.35
N ILE A 216 19.22 15.25 -16.33
CA ILE A 216 19.69 15.90 -17.57
C ILE A 216 20.41 17.21 -17.26
N ALA A 217 19.89 18.04 -16.36
CA ALA A 217 20.50 19.31 -16.00
C ALA A 217 21.88 19.13 -15.33
N ILE A 218 22.02 18.11 -14.47
CA ILE A 218 23.31 17.73 -13.86
C ILE A 218 24.29 17.24 -14.94
N MET A 219 23.84 16.40 -15.88
CA MET A 219 24.68 15.94 -16.99
C MET A 219 25.15 17.11 -17.87
N LYS A 220 24.25 18.06 -18.18
CA LYS A 220 24.56 19.28 -18.93
C LYS A 220 25.57 20.16 -18.20
N TYR A 221 25.51 20.23 -16.86
CA TYR A 221 26.47 20.98 -16.05
C TYR A 221 27.90 20.44 -16.23
N TYR A 222 28.09 19.12 -16.18
CA TYR A 222 29.43 18.53 -16.36
C TYR A 222 29.93 18.53 -17.80
N ASN A 223 29.06 18.18 -18.76
CA ASN A 223 29.44 18.17 -20.16
C ASN A 223 28.24 18.48 -21.06
N HIS A 224 28.06 19.77 -21.33
CA HIS A 224 26.96 20.28 -22.15
C HIS A 224 26.95 19.68 -23.56
N LYS A 225 28.11 19.66 -24.25
CA LYS A 225 28.21 19.23 -25.65
C LYS A 225 27.91 17.73 -25.81
N ALA A 226 28.48 16.90 -24.94
CA ALA A 226 28.23 15.45 -24.98
C ALA A 226 26.78 15.13 -24.64
N THR A 227 26.21 15.78 -23.63
CA THR A 227 24.81 15.59 -23.22
C THR A 227 23.84 16.00 -24.32
N GLN A 228 24.08 17.14 -24.98
CA GLN A 228 23.24 17.58 -26.09
C GLN A 228 23.29 16.62 -27.28
N LYS A 229 24.46 16.03 -27.58
CA LYS A 229 24.58 15.00 -28.61
C LYS A 229 23.78 13.75 -28.23
N LEU A 230 23.93 13.27 -26.99
CA LEU A 230 23.26 12.07 -26.50
C LEU A 230 21.73 12.16 -26.62
N PHE A 231 21.12 13.24 -26.13
CA PHE A 231 19.66 13.39 -26.14
C PHE A 231 19.07 13.84 -27.49
N ARG A 232 19.91 14.06 -28.52
CA ARG A 232 19.46 14.13 -29.92
C ARG A 232 19.27 12.74 -30.54
N GLU A 233 20.03 11.76 -30.07
CA GLU A 233 20.06 10.40 -30.61
C GLU A 233 19.22 9.42 -29.77
N VAL A 234 19.11 9.67 -28.47
CA VAL A 234 18.47 8.77 -27.49
C VAL A 234 17.22 9.41 -26.90
N THR A 235 16.13 8.65 -26.90
CA THR A 235 14.87 8.98 -26.21
C THR A 235 14.62 7.99 -25.09
N VAL A 236 14.15 8.49 -23.95
CA VAL A 236 13.93 7.66 -22.75
C VAL A 236 12.42 7.55 -22.51
N PHE A 237 11.95 6.31 -22.36
CA PHE A 237 10.56 6.00 -22.06
C PHE A 237 10.47 5.05 -20.87
N VAL A 238 9.33 5.07 -20.19
CA VAL A 238 9.00 4.08 -19.16
C VAL A 238 7.84 3.24 -19.63
N GLN A 239 7.98 1.92 -19.54
CA GLN A 239 6.92 0.99 -19.84
C GLN A 239 6.83 -0.04 -18.73
N ARG A 240 5.61 -0.34 -18.29
CA ARG A 240 5.37 -1.42 -17.35
C ARG A 240 5.55 -2.76 -18.07
N PHE A 241 6.10 -3.74 -17.36
CA PHE A 241 6.14 -5.11 -17.86
C PHE A 241 4.72 -5.64 -18.11
N PRO A 242 4.51 -6.40 -19.21
CA PRO A 242 3.24 -7.06 -19.46
C PRO A 242 2.95 -8.06 -18.35
N TYR A 243 1.67 -8.24 -18.03
CA TYR A 243 1.23 -9.19 -17.01
C TYR A 243 0.47 -10.36 -17.68
N PRO A 244 0.85 -11.62 -17.40
CA PRO A 244 0.25 -12.78 -18.05
C PRO A 244 -1.22 -12.95 -17.65
N ALA A 245 -1.96 -13.71 -18.46
CA ALA A 245 -3.32 -14.07 -18.08
C ALA A 245 -3.32 -14.92 -16.80
N TYR A 246 -4.23 -14.66 -15.87
CA TYR A 246 -4.37 -15.40 -14.63
C TYR A 246 -5.83 -15.77 -14.35
N SER A 247 -6.02 -16.78 -13.51
CA SER A 247 -7.33 -17.17 -13.01
C SER A 247 -7.49 -16.67 -11.58
N HIS A 248 -8.60 -15.99 -11.31
CA HIS A 248 -8.93 -15.47 -10.00
C HIS A 248 -10.12 -16.24 -9.43
N ASP A 249 -9.90 -16.87 -8.29
CA ASP A 249 -10.93 -17.59 -7.55
C ASP A 249 -11.38 -16.76 -6.34
N TYR A 250 -12.47 -16.02 -6.49
CA TYR A 250 -13.04 -15.21 -5.41
C TYR A 250 -13.51 -16.05 -4.22
N PHE A 251 -13.86 -17.32 -4.45
CA PHE A 251 -14.24 -18.21 -3.36
C PHE A 251 -13.06 -18.44 -2.41
N TYR A 252 -11.83 -18.58 -2.92
CA TYR A 252 -10.66 -18.81 -2.07
C TYR A 252 -10.43 -17.65 -1.10
N THR A 253 -10.51 -16.40 -1.58
CA THR A 253 -10.39 -15.21 -0.75
C THR A 253 -11.50 -15.13 0.29
N PHE A 254 -12.75 -15.37 -0.11
CA PHE A 254 -13.89 -15.42 0.81
C PHE A 254 -13.70 -16.52 1.87
N PHE A 255 -13.34 -17.72 1.44
CA PHE A 255 -13.13 -18.88 2.30
C PHE A 255 -12.06 -18.61 3.36
N GLY A 256 -10.93 -18.01 2.98
CA GLY A 256 -9.85 -17.67 3.92
C GLY A 256 -10.30 -16.71 5.04
N ILE A 257 -11.22 -15.79 4.76
CA ILE A 257 -11.71 -14.82 5.75
C ILE A 257 -12.82 -15.42 6.62
N PHE A 258 -13.74 -16.19 6.04
CA PHE A 258 -14.97 -16.63 6.72
C PHE A 258 -14.81 -17.94 7.49
N ILE A 259 -13.89 -18.83 7.10
CA ILE A 259 -13.75 -20.14 7.75
C ILE A 259 -13.43 -20.06 9.25
N PRO A 260 -12.52 -19.20 9.73
CA PRO A 260 -12.29 -19.05 11.16
C PRO A 260 -13.55 -18.68 11.94
N LEU A 261 -14.39 -17.81 11.37
CA LEU A 261 -15.68 -17.42 11.97
C LEU A 261 -16.67 -18.58 11.97
N VAL A 262 -16.78 -19.32 10.86
CA VAL A 262 -17.65 -20.50 10.77
C VAL A 262 -17.26 -21.54 11.81
N ILE A 263 -15.97 -21.84 11.94
CA ILE A 263 -15.44 -22.76 12.96
C ILE A 263 -15.81 -22.26 14.36
N LEU A 264 -15.56 -20.98 14.64
CA LEU A 264 -15.91 -20.37 15.93
C LEU A 264 -17.39 -20.52 16.25
N PHE A 265 -18.30 -20.24 15.30
CA PHE A 265 -19.74 -20.36 15.53
C PHE A 265 -20.21 -21.81 15.68
N ILE A 266 -19.64 -22.75 14.93
CA ILE A 266 -19.97 -24.18 15.06
C ILE A 266 -19.58 -24.68 16.45
N PHE A 267 -18.40 -24.30 16.94
CA PHE A 267 -17.89 -24.78 18.24
C PHE A 267 -18.37 -23.96 19.44
N SER A 268 -18.89 -22.74 19.26
CA SER A 268 -19.32 -21.88 20.37
C SER A 268 -20.44 -22.51 21.19
N MET A 269 -21.45 -23.10 20.55
CA MET A 269 -22.55 -23.78 21.23
C MET A 269 -22.07 -24.99 22.04
N ASN A 270 -21.17 -25.78 21.48
CA ASN A 270 -20.56 -26.91 22.18
C ASN A 270 -19.76 -26.43 23.40
N HIS A 271 -18.96 -25.37 23.24
CA HIS A 271 -18.16 -24.79 24.30
C HIS A 271 -19.02 -24.21 25.43
N LEU A 272 -20.07 -23.44 25.10
CA LEU A 272 -20.98 -22.86 26.09
C LEU A 272 -21.74 -23.93 26.88
N THR A 273 -22.22 -24.98 26.21
CA THR A 273 -22.91 -26.08 26.88
C THR A 273 -21.96 -26.87 27.80
N LEU A 274 -20.70 -27.06 27.38
CA LEU A 274 -19.68 -27.68 28.21
C LEU A 274 -19.36 -26.84 29.45
N ILE A 275 -19.14 -25.53 29.30
CA ILE A 275 -18.89 -24.62 30.42
C ILE A 275 -20.06 -24.66 31.41
N GLN A 276 -21.30 -24.56 30.94
CA GLN A 276 -22.48 -24.64 31.81
C GLN A 276 -22.51 -25.95 32.60
N ALA A 277 -22.20 -27.08 31.96
CA ALA A 277 -22.16 -28.37 32.65
C ALA A 277 -21.06 -28.42 33.73
N ILE A 278 -19.87 -27.87 33.44
CA ILE A 278 -18.76 -27.80 34.40
C ILE A 278 -19.10 -26.88 35.58
N VAL A 279 -19.67 -25.71 35.31
CA VAL A 279 -20.07 -24.75 36.36
C VAL A 279 -21.14 -25.37 37.26
N TRP A 280 -22.16 -25.99 36.67
CA TRP A 280 -23.19 -26.70 37.41
C TRP A 280 -22.62 -27.83 38.30
N GLU A 281 -21.67 -28.60 37.79
CA GLU A 281 -20.99 -29.65 38.56
C GLU A 281 -20.19 -29.08 39.74
N LYS A 282 -19.52 -27.94 39.53
CA LYS A 282 -18.75 -27.22 40.56
C LYS A 282 -19.65 -26.61 41.63
N GLU A 283 -20.73 -25.94 41.24
CA GLU A 283 -21.68 -25.30 42.15
C GLU A 283 -22.31 -26.32 43.09
N ASN A 284 -22.74 -27.46 42.55
CA ASN A 284 -23.32 -28.55 43.32
C ASN A 284 -22.27 -29.42 44.04
N ARG A 285 -20.98 -29.05 43.95
CA ARG A 285 -19.83 -29.76 44.56
C ARG A 285 -19.82 -31.26 44.26
N LEU A 286 -20.41 -31.70 43.15
CA LEU A 286 -20.68 -33.11 42.89
C LEU A 286 -19.40 -33.96 42.90
N LYS A 287 -18.27 -33.39 42.47
CA LYS A 287 -16.96 -34.04 42.55
C LYS A 287 -16.45 -34.22 43.98
N VAL A 288 -16.72 -33.27 44.88
CA VAL A 288 -16.31 -33.33 46.29
C VAL A 288 -17.21 -34.29 47.05
N THR A 289 -18.52 -34.24 46.82
CA THR A 289 -19.47 -35.16 47.45
C THR A 289 -19.18 -36.62 47.05
N PHE A 290 -18.87 -36.89 45.78
CA PHE A 290 -18.42 -38.22 45.35
C PHE A 290 -17.07 -38.64 45.94
N LEU A 291 -16.15 -37.70 46.16
CA LEU A 291 -14.85 -37.98 46.79
C LEU A 291 -15.00 -38.32 48.29
N PHE A 292 -15.98 -37.72 48.97
CA PHE A 292 -16.28 -38.01 50.39
C PHE A 292 -17.18 -39.24 50.60
N LEU A 293 -17.84 -39.73 49.55
CA LEU A 293 -18.70 -40.92 49.55
C LEU A 293 -17.94 -42.21 49.17
N TRP A 294 -16.62 -42.13 49.06
CA TRP A 294 -15.67 -43.23 48.87
C TRP A 294 -14.61 -43.16 49.97
#